data_AF-H9V0U7-F1
#
_entry.id   AF-H9V0U7-F1
#
_cell.length_a   1.000
_cell.length_b   1.000
_cell.length_c   1.000
_cell.angle_alpha   90.00
_cell.angle_beta   90.00
_cell.angle_gamma   90.00
#
_symmetry.space_group_name_H-M   'P 1'
#
loop_
_entity.id
_entity.type
_entity.pdbx_description
1 polymer ?
#
loop_
_entity_poly.entity_id
_entity_poly.type
_entity_poly.pdbx_seq_one_letter_code
_entity_poly.pdbx_strand_id
1 'polypeptide(L)'
;MGSDSRVSAMAILLFSMAFLMGFLPFCSAEIRHSEIRSDDRSIIPFDEFGFTHRGRIEISVNDHSYKNLKGEKVDPAYMGFFLSTRDAWAHVLQDLEHGEIHCVLESKLIVHLFTFKDLDNLTFYNKTFKGFEANQYTLVFVNCIP
;
A
#
# COMPACT_ATOMS: atom_id res chain seq x y z
N MET A 1 -36.71 -50.20 -13.35
CA MET A 1 -36.08 -49.85 -12.05
C MET A 1 -34.67 -49.23 -12.14
N GLY A 2 -34.04 -49.06 -13.32
CA GLY A 2 -32.68 -48.49 -13.42
C GLY A 2 -32.59 -47.02 -13.88
N SER A 3 -33.68 -46.42 -14.36
CA SER A 3 -33.68 -45.04 -14.88
C SER A 3 -33.85 -43.99 -13.77
N ASP A 4 -34.80 -44.20 -12.84
CA ASP A 4 -35.11 -43.24 -11.78
C ASP A 4 -33.98 -43.06 -10.75
N SER A 5 -33.25 -44.15 -10.45
CA SER A 5 -32.08 -44.08 -9.55
C SER A 5 -30.92 -43.27 -10.13
N ARG A 6 -30.77 -43.25 -11.46
CA ARG A 6 -29.72 -42.47 -12.14
C ARG A 6 -30.07 -40.98 -12.16
N VAL A 7 -31.36 -40.64 -12.33
CA VAL A 7 -31.84 -39.26 -12.29
C VAL A 7 -31.73 -38.69 -10.87
N SER A 8 -32.10 -39.46 -9.85
CA SER A 8 -31.98 -39.06 -8.45
C SER A 8 -30.51 -38.85 -8.02
N ALA A 9 -29.63 -39.77 -8.42
CA ALA A 9 -28.18 -39.62 -8.17
C ALA A 9 -27.60 -38.37 -8.85
N MET A 10 -28.00 -38.07 -10.09
CA MET A 10 -27.58 -36.82 -10.77
C MET A 10 -28.08 -35.58 -10.06
N ALA A 11 -29.34 -35.54 -9.60
CA ALA A 11 -29.89 -34.40 -8.90
C ALA A 11 -29.17 -34.12 -7.58
N ILE A 12 -28.84 -35.17 -6.81
CA ILE A 12 -28.07 -35.07 -5.57
C ILE A 12 -26.67 -34.52 -5.85
N LEU A 13 -26.04 -34.96 -6.94
CA LEU A 13 -24.68 -34.55 -7.31
C LEU A 13 -24.64 -33.09 -7.81
N LEU A 14 -25.67 -32.64 -8.51
CA LEU A 14 -25.82 -31.24 -8.92
C LEU A 14 -26.10 -30.33 -7.72
N PHE A 15 -26.94 -30.77 -6.79
CA PHE A 15 -27.26 -30.01 -5.58
C PHE A 15 -26.05 -29.89 -4.65
N SER A 16 -25.28 -30.97 -4.47
CA SER A 16 -24.05 -30.94 -3.68
C SER A 16 -22.99 -30.02 -4.31
N MET A 17 -22.85 -30.03 -5.65
CA MET A 17 -21.92 -29.15 -6.36
C MET A 17 -22.33 -27.67 -6.25
N ALA A 18 -23.61 -27.36 -6.37
CA ALA A 18 -24.12 -25.99 -6.18
C ALA A 18 -23.93 -25.50 -4.73
N PHE A 19 -24.16 -26.36 -3.75
CA PHE A 19 -23.91 -26.05 -2.34
C PHE A 19 -22.43 -25.78 -2.08
N LEU A 20 -21.52 -26.60 -2.61
CA LEU A 20 -20.07 -26.41 -2.51
C LEU A 20 -19.60 -25.10 -3.14
N MET A 21 -20.14 -24.69 -4.30
CA MET A 21 -19.79 -23.40 -4.91
C MET A 21 -20.22 -22.20 -4.06
N GLY A 22 -21.29 -22.31 -3.27
CA GLY A 22 -21.77 -21.24 -2.40
C GLY A 22 -20.81 -20.87 -1.25
N PHE A 23 -19.86 -21.76 -0.91
CA PHE A 23 -18.86 -21.51 0.14
C PHE A 23 -17.51 -21.02 -0.41
N LEU A 24 -17.36 -20.88 -1.73
CA LEU A 24 -16.14 -20.35 -2.30
C LEU A 24 -16.11 -18.82 -2.06
N PRO A 25 -15.08 -18.28 -1.38
CA PRO A 25 -14.96 -16.84 -1.22
C PRO A 25 -14.70 -16.21 -2.59
N PHE A 26 -15.56 -15.27 -2.99
CA PHE A 26 -15.27 -14.40 -4.14
C PHE A 26 -14.13 -13.47 -3.76
N CYS A 27 -12.95 -13.70 -4.33
CA CYS A 27 -11.84 -12.76 -4.26
C CYS A 27 -11.79 -11.98 -5.57
N SER A 28 -11.93 -10.66 -5.49
CA SER A 28 -11.60 -9.76 -6.59
C SER A 28 -10.26 -9.10 -6.25
N ALA A 29 -9.31 -9.18 -7.16
CA ALA A 29 -8.04 -8.49 -7.06
C ALA A 29 -7.96 -7.46 -8.18
N GLU A 30 -7.58 -6.24 -7.83
CA GLU A 30 -7.33 -5.17 -8.79
C GLU A 30 -5.81 -4.99 -8.94
N ILE A 31 -5.35 -4.80 -10.19
CA ILE A 31 -3.94 -4.49 -10.49
C ILE A 31 -3.91 -3.09 -11.09
N ARG A 32 -3.13 -2.21 -10.46
CA ARG A 32 -2.90 -0.84 -10.91
C ARG A 32 -1.44 -0.65 -11.28
N HIS A 33 -1.21 0.15 -12.32
CA HIS A 33 0.12 0.51 -12.80
C HIS A 33 0.23 2.03 -12.82
N SER A 34 1.28 2.56 -12.19
CA SER A 34 1.56 3.99 -12.13
C SER A 34 3.02 4.23 -12.52
N GLU A 35 3.26 5.20 -13.41
CA GLU A 35 4.58 5.66 -13.81
C GLU A 35 4.71 7.16 -13.52
N ILE A 36 5.80 7.55 -12.86
CA ILE A 36 6.14 8.95 -12.59
C ILE A 36 7.49 9.22 -13.24
N ARG A 37 7.56 10.29 -14.04
CA ARG A 37 8.76 10.65 -14.77
C ARG A 37 8.89 12.17 -14.82
N SER A 38 10.09 12.68 -14.55
CA SER A 38 10.39 14.12 -14.62
C SER A 38 9.40 14.98 -13.82
N ASP A 39 9.05 14.51 -12.62
CA ASP A 39 8.15 15.19 -11.69
C ASP A 39 8.97 15.95 -10.65
N ASP A 40 8.63 17.22 -10.42
CA ASP A 40 9.32 18.14 -9.52
C ASP A 40 8.65 18.27 -8.14
N ARG A 41 7.51 17.60 -7.92
CA ARG A 41 6.79 17.65 -6.65
C ARG A 41 7.55 16.87 -5.58
N SER A 42 7.74 17.48 -4.42
CA SER A 42 8.34 16.83 -3.24
C SER A 42 7.40 15.82 -2.57
N ILE A 43 6.09 15.88 -2.83
CA ILE A 43 5.09 14.97 -2.27
C ILE A 43 4.22 14.45 -3.42
N ILE A 44 4.20 13.14 -3.62
CA ILE A 44 3.50 12.51 -4.75
C ILE A 44 2.59 11.39 -4.23
N PRO A 45 1.25 11.54 -4.31
CA PRO A 45 0.31 10.45 -4.04
C PRO A 45 0.29 9.46 -5.21
N PHE A 46 0.30 8.16 -4.89
CA PHE A 46 0.31 7.07 -5.86
C PHE A 46 -1.08 6.45 -6.03
N ASP A 47 -1.66 5.96 -4.94
CA ASP A 47 -2.89 5.18 -4.98
C ASP A 47 -3.66 5.25 -3.67
N GLU A 48 -4.98 5.10 -3.73
CA GLU A 48 -5.88 5.09 -2.58
C GLU A 48 -6.60 3.74 -2.47
N PHE A 49 -6.53 3.16 -1.26
CA PHE A 49 -7.14 1.86 -0.97
C PHE A 49 -7.59 1.78 0.50
N GLY A 50 -8.58 0.92 0.75
CA GLY A 50 -9.13 0.68 2.08
C GLY A 50 -8.50 -0.51 2.77
N PHE A 51 -8.21 -0.38 4.07
CA PHE A 51 -7.92 -1.53 4.93
C PHE A 51 -9.14 -1.92 5.76
N THR A 52 -9.23 -3.22 6.04
CA THR A 52 -10.03 -3.72 7.17
C THR A 52 -9.13 -3.86 8.40
N HIS A 53 -9.69 -4.14 9.57
CA HIS A 53 -8.92 -4.40 10.81
C HIS A 53 -7.89 -5.54 10.69
N ARG A 54 -7.99 -6.40 9.68
CA ARG A 54 -7.04 -7.48 9.38
C ARG A 54 -6.23 -7.23 8.11
N GLY A 55 -6.34 -6.02 7.56
CA GLY A 55 -5.63 -5.57 6.38
C GLY A 55 -4.12 -5.61 6.59
N ARG A 56 -3.42 -5.86 5.49
CA ARG A 56 -1.96 -5.87 5.42
C ARG A 56 -1.53 -5.34 4.05
N ILE A 57 -0.35 -4.75 4.00
CA ILE A 57 0.29 -4.33 2.76
C ILE A 57 1.67 -4.97 2.71
N GLU A 58 1.99 -5.58 1.58
CA GLU A 58 3.32 -6.08 1.28
C GLU A 58 3.95 -5.14 0.26
N ILE A 59 5.15 -4.67 0.56
CA ILE A 59 5.88 -3.73 -0.28
C ILE A 59 7.16 -4.41 -0.70
N SER A 60 7.39 -4.45 -2.01
CA SER A 60 8.64 -4.89 -2.61
C SER A 60 9.24 -3.76 -3.46
N VAL A 61 10.53 -3.51 -3.30
CA VAL A 61 11.28 -2.49 -4.04
C VAL A 61 12.49 -3.15 -4.70
N ASN A 62 12.62 -2.90 -6.00
CA ASN A 62 13.71 -3.39 -6.85
C ASN A 62 14.33 -2.19 -7.57
N ASP A 63 15.59 -2.33 -7.98
CA ASP A 63 16.28 -1.39 -8.89
C ASP A 63 16.20 0.08 -8.44
N HIS A 64 16.33 0.33 -7.13
CA HIS A 64 16.34 1.68 -6.60
C HIS A 64 17.71 2.34 -6.73
N SER A 65 17.70 3.64 -7.02
CA SER A 65 18.87 4.50 -6.93
C SER A 65 18.43 5.92 -6.67
N TYR A 66 19.28 6.71 -6.01
CA TYR A 66 19.06 8.13 -5.80
C TYR A 66 20.37 8.88 -5.99
N LYS A 67 20.28 10.13 -6.44
CA LYS A 67 21.42 11.02 -6.65
C LYS A 67 21.05 12.43 -6.24
N ASN A 68 21.92 13.08 -5.47
CA ASN A 68 21.82 14.52 -5.25
C ASN A 68 22.53 15.27 -6.39
N LEU A 69 21.79 16.12 -7.09
CA LEU A 69 22.33 16.93 -8.19
C LEU A 69 23.25 18.07 -7.70
N LYS A 70 23.13 18.50 -6.44
CA LYS A 70 23.93 19.58 -5.84
C LYS A 70 25.28 19.10 -5.28
N GLY A 71 25.54 17.79 -5.29
CA GLY A 71 26.81 17.21 -4.80
C GLY A 71 26.99 17.19 -3.28
N GLU A 72 25.98 17.62 -2.52
CA GLU A 72 26.01 17.60 -1.06
C GLU A 72 25.62 16.22 -0.52
N LYS A 73 26.18 15.85 0.64
CA LYS A 73 25.80 14.62 1.33
C LYS A 73 24.40 14.78 1.90
N VAL A 74 23.48 13.98 1.40
CA VAL A 74 22.08 13.97 1.85
C VAL A 74 21.84 12.77 2.75
N ASP A 75 21.00 12.94 3.76
CA ASP A 75 20.50 11.84 4.58
C ASP A 75 19.27 11.20 3.90
N PRO A 76 19.37 9.95 3.41
CA PRO A 76 18.26 9.26 2.74
C PRO A 76 17.10 8.91 3.67
N ALA A 77 17.20 9.20 4.98
CA ALA A 77 16.07 9.12 5.90
C ALA A 77 14.96 10.14 5.60
N TYR A 78 15.27 11.23 4.90
CA TYR A 78 14.31 12.30 4.57
C TYR A 78 13.58 12.09 3.25
N MET A 79 13.63 10.88 2.69
CA MET A 79 12.91 10.49 1.49
C MET A 79 12.36 9.08 1.66
N GLY A 80 11.12 8.84 1.27
CA GLY A 80 10.47 7.57 1.55
C GLY A 80 9.02 7.50 1.16
N PHE A 81 8.36 6.47 1.67
CA PHE A 81 6.95 6.19 1.45
C PHE A 81 6.22 6.06 2.79
N PHE A 82 5.00 6.57 2.83
CA PHE A 82 4.11 6.47 3.98
C PHE A 82 2.66 6.28 3.52
N LEU A 83 1.80 5.89 4.45
CA LEU A 83 0.36 5.93 4.29
C LEU A 83 -0.23 7.05 5.14
N SER A 84 -1.24 7.73 4.63
CA SER A 84 -2.01 8.68 5.42
C SER A 84 -3.49 8.56 5.10
N THR A 85 -4.32 8.79 6.12
CA THR A 85 -5.75 9.03 5.92
C THR A 85 -5.97 10.48 5.53
N ARG A 86 -7.12 10.78 4.93
CA ARG A 86 -7.47 12.15 4.55
C ARG A 86 -7.48 13.10 5.75
N ASP A 87 -7.98 12.63 6.90
CA ASP A 87 -8.07 13.43 8.12
C ASP A 87 -6.68 13.69 8.72
N ALA A 88 -5.83 12.66 8.78
CA ALA A 88 -4.46 12.80 9.26
C ALA A 88 -3.65 13.74 8.35
N TRP A 89 -3.85 13.65 7.04
CA TRP A 89 -3.16 14.48 6.05
C TRP A 89 -3.45 15.97 6.23
N ALA A 90 -4.69 16.35 6.53
CA ALA A 90 -5.04 17.75 6.78
C ALA A 90 -4.26 18.34 7.97
N HIS A 91 -4.10 17.58 9.05
CA HIS A 91 -3.31 17.99 10.21
C HIS A 91 -1.80 18.06 9.89
N VAL A 92 -1.26 17.09 9.16
CA VAL A 92 0.15 17.11 8.75
C VAL A 92 0.48 18.35 7.91
N LEU A 93 -0.41 18.73 6.99
CA LEU A 93 -0.24 19.95 6.18
C LEU A 93 -0.26 21.19 7.07
N GLN A 94 -1.17 21.24 8.04
CA GLN A 94 -1.23 22.34 8.99
C GLN A 94 0.08 22.44 9.79
N ASP A 95 0.62 21.33 10.30
CA ASP A 95 1.87 21.32 11.07
C ASP A 95 3.06 21.81 10.21
N LEU A 96 3.10 21.45 8.93
CA LEU A 96 4.11 21.95 7.97
C LEU A 96 3.99 23.46 7.74
N GLU A 97 2.76 23.96 7.53
CA GLU A 97 2.49 25.38 7.30
C GLU A 97 2.85 26.25 8.51
N HIS A 98 2.61 25.74 9.73
CA HIS A 98 2.98 26.41 10.97
C HIS A 98 4.46 26.24 11.33
N GLY A 99 5.21 25.40 10.59
CA GLY A 99 6.61 25.12 10.85
C GLY A 99 6.86 24.27 12.10
N GLU A 100 5.86 23.53 12.57
CA GLU A 100 6.00 22.59 13.69
C GLU A 100 6.81 21.35 13.30
N ILE A 101 6.72 20.95 12.03
CA ILE A 101 7.55 19.93 11.40
C ILE A 101 8.16 20.48 10.11
N HIS A 102 9.35 20.00 9.75
CA HIS A 102 10.02 20.41 8.51
C HIS A 102 9.87 19.37 7.40
N CYS A 103 9.52 18.14 7.77
CA CYS A 103 9.28 17.04 6.85
C CYS A 103 8.06 16.24 7.28
N VAL A 104 7.26 15.78 6.32
CA VAL A 104 6.13 14.89 6.57
C VAL A 104 6.54 13.64 7.37
N LEU A 105 7.77 13.15 7.14
CA LEU A 105 8.33 11.99 7.82
C LEU A 105 8.62 12.21 9.32
N GLU A 106 8.47 13.42 9.83
CA GLU A 106 8.58 13.71 11.27
C GLU A 106 7.24 13.54 11.99
N SER A 107 6.13 13.54 11.24
CA SER A 107 4.80 13.46 11.83
C SER A 107 4.51 12.08 12.41
N LYS A 108 3.83 12.09 13.55
CA LYS A 108 3.31 10.88 14.22
C LYS A 108 1.93 10.48 13.73
N LEU A 109 1.28 11.31 12.90
CA LEU A 109 -0.07 11.08 12.39
C LEU A 109 -0.07 10.18 11.15
N ILE A 110 1.07 10.05 10.48
CA ILE A 110 1.22 9.19 9.32
C ILE A 110 1.64 7.77 9.74
N VAL A 111 1.37 6.81 8.86
CA VAL A 111 1.90 5.46 9.00
C VAL A 111 3.16 5.32 8.17
N HIS A 112 4.31 5.33 8.84
CA HIS A 112 5.63 5.13 8.24
C HIS A 112 5.76 3.74 7.64
N LEU A 113 6.10 3.66 6.34
CA LEU A 113 6.41 2.40 5.69
C LEU A 113 7.93 2.19 5.69
N PHE A 114 8.63 2.94 4.83
CA PHE A 114 10.08 2.85 4.70
C PHE A 114 10.66 4.15 4.15
N THR A 115 11.95 4.35 4.41
CA THR A 115 12.77 5.44 3.88
C THR A 115 13.84 4.88 2.97
N PHE A 116 14.49 5.73 2.18
CA PHE A 116 15.60 5.28 1.33
C PHE A 116 16.81 4.81 2.13
N LYS A 117 16.92 5.25 3.39
CA LYS A 117 17.89 4.71 4.35
C LYS A 117 17.68 3.22 4.62
N ASP A 118 16.43 2.75 4.62
CA ASP A 118 16.11 1.32 4.79
C ASP A 118 16.50 0.49 3.55
N LEU A 119 16.73 1.16 2.42
CA LEU A 119 17.13 0.55 1.16
C LEU A 119 18.65 0.60 0.95
N ASP A 120 19.40 1.30 1.80
CA ASP A 120 20.84 1.48 1.64
C ASP A 120 21.55 0.12 1.63
N ASN A 121 22.36 -0.10 0.58
CA ASN A 121 23.10 -1.34 0.33
C ASN A 121 22.24 -2.59 0.08
N LEU A 122 20.92 -2.46 -0.09
CA LEU A 122 20.06 -3.55 -0.53
C LEU A 122 19.86 -3.46 -2.04
N THR A 123 19.83 -4.60 -2.72
CA THR A 123 19.40 -4.71 -4.12
C THR A 123 17.90 -5.00 -4.24
N PHE A 124 17.33 -5.56 -3.18
CA PHE A 124 15.95 -5.99 -3.06
C PHE A 124 15.46 -5.70 -1.64
N TYR A 125 14.29 -5.09 -1.53
CA TYR A 125 13.61 -4.86 -0.25
C TYR A 125 12.24 -5.49 -0.30
N ASN A 126 11.88 -6.28 0.70
CA ASN A 126 10.51 -6.75 0.91
C ASN A 126 10.13 -6.65 2.38
N LYS A 127 9.02 -5.98 2.66
CA LYS A 127 8.45 -5.92 4.01
C LYS A 127 6.93 -5.95 3.96
N THR A 128 6.34 -6.70 4.89
CA THR A 128 4.89 -6.70 5.14
C THR A 128 4.57 -5.86 6.37
N PHE A 129 3.60 -4.96 6.22
CA PHE A 129 3.06 -4.13 7.28
C PHE A 129 1.62 -4.55 7.58
N LYS A 130 1.22 -4.45 8.86
CA LYS A 130 -0.07 -4.89 9.37
C LYS A 130 -0.46 -4.05 10.58
N GLY A 131 -1.69 -4.21 11.05
CA GLY A 131 -2.21 -3.48 12.22
C GLY A 131 -2.67 -2.07 11.86
N PHE A 132 -3.19 -1.90 10.65
CA PHE A 132 -3.86 -0.66 10.24
C PHE A 132 -5.26 -0.60 10.83
N GLU A 133 -5.70 0.59 11.18
CA GLU A 133 -7.10 0.85 11.46
C GLU A 133 -7.93 0.66 10.20
N ALA A 134 -9.20 0.29 10.36
CA ALA A 134 -10.10 0.14 9.22
C ALA A 134 -10.46 1.52 8.66
N ASN A 135 -9.76 1.96 7.62
CA ASN A 135 -9.95 3.26 6.98
C ASN A 135 -9.46 3.23 5.51
N GLN A 136 -9.71 4.33 4.79
CA GLN A 136 -9.08 4.62 3.51
C GLN A 136 -7.74 5.31 3.71
N TYR A 137 -6.74 4.83 2.99
CA TYR A 137 -5.37 5.33 3.04
C TYR A 137 -4.88 5.63 1.64
N THR A 138 -4.07 6.68 1.52
CA THR A 138 -3.31 6.99 0.32
C THR A 138 -1.85 6.60 0.52
N LEU A 139 -1.28 5.87 -0.43
CA LEU A 139 0.17 5.67 -0.54
C LEU A 139 0.81 6.91 -1.11
N VAL A 140 1.78 7.46 -0.40
CA VAL A 140 2.43 8.73 -0.76
C VAL A 140 3.94 8.56 -0.71
N PHE A 141 4.61 9.01 -1.76
CA PHE A 141 6.04 9.28 -1.77
C PHE A 141 6.32 10.69 -1.28
N VAL A 142 7.39 10.86 -0.53
CA VAL A 142 7.90 12.18 -0.14
C VAL A 142 9.40 12.25 -0.28
N ASN A 143 9.86 13.40 -0.72
CA ASN A 143 11.26 13.82 -0.75
C ASN A 143 11.39 15.18 -0.04
N CYS A 144 11.85 15.17 1.21
CA CYS A 144 12.08 16.38 1.99
C CYS A 144 13.49 16.97 1.79
N ILE A 145 14.24 16.47 0.80
CA ILE A 145 15.60 16.94 0.50
C ILE A 145 15.50 18.19 -0.40
N PRO A 146 16.17 19.30 -0.03
CA PRO A 146 16.05 20.58 -0.72
C PRO A 146 16.80 20.72 -2.06
#